data_AF-A0A9E7EUW5-F1
#
_entry.id   AF-A0A9E7EUW5-F1
#
_cell.length_a   1.000
_cell.length_b   1.000
_cell.length_c   1.000
_cell.angle_alpha   90.00
_cell.angle_beta   90.00
_cell.angle_gamma   90.00
#
_symmetry.space_group_name_H-M   'P 1'
#
loop_
_entity.id
_entity.type
_entity.pdbx_description
1 polymer ?
#
loop_
_entity_poly.entity_id
_entity_poly.type
_entity_poly.pdbx_seq_one_letter_code
_entity_poly.pdbx_strand_id
1 'polypeptide(L)'
;MGAVRGVLLDESVLLSDDGSGNPRLKPGAEVLLRRLRYSNLRVGFCHHEDLSAVKAIFLQNTARIYSFSCVSLDAPDAKYSFNQLLLDWGIARDNCFYVTSKRHDAFTHEIQNQGWLTVCVGVDSGSVMNKEFLFINKLEELLITVCSLSKKDHPECCMIDPLNNIYPLLDRYNIQQLLLGLQELNMKDHCRLRAPHFLKIDNFHEPNLRDQLSEANLSFPIIVKPQIACGALVFKFEDFKEICVPLPAILQEYVDHGSLIFKFYVLGNNVFHAVKKSMPNASFLKSSSEQAGSKPIIFDSLKSLPVATDDQFSVGRLQADIQSLDVDLIQEDTGDHVIVDLNYLPSFKEVPDTDAIPAFWTAIKSAHEARKTN
;
A
#
# COMPACT_ATOMS: atom_id res chain seq x y z
N MET A 1 -12.59 24.47 7.17
CA MET A 1 -13.00 23.59 6.06
C MET A 1 -13.97 22.59 6.62
N GLY A 2 -15.15 22.48 6.02
CA GLY A 2 -16.12 21.44 6.38
C GLY A 2 -15.76 20.11 5.73
N ALA A 3 -16.63 19.10 5.89
CA ALA A 3 -16.42 17.77 5.33
C ALA A 3 -16.23 17.82 3.81
N VAL A 4 -15.34 16.97 3.30
CA VAL A 4 -15.06 16.89 1.86
C VAL A 4 -16.30 16.38 1.15
N ARG A 5 -16.70 17.04 0.06
CA ARG A 5 -17.92 16.72 -0.71
C ARG A 5 -17.64 16.14 -2.08
N GLY A 6 -16.50 16.50 -2.67
CA GLY A 6 -16.12 16.05 -4.00
C GLY A 6 -14.61 15.92 -4.18
N VAL A 7 -14.22 15.03 -5.08
CA VAL A 7 -12.83 14.75 -5.44
C VAL A 7 -12.73 14.66 -6.96
N LEU A 8 -11.96 15.59 -7.54
CA LEU A 8 -11.60 15.58 -8.95
C LEU A 8 -10.16 15.07 -9.09
N LEU A 9 -9.99 13.93 -9.75
CA LEU A 9 -8.70 13.27 -9.96
C LEU A 9 -8.19 13.59 -11.36
N ASP A 10 -7.02 14.19 -11.43
CA ASP A 10 -6.34 14.51 -12.68
C ASP A 10 -5.76 13.26 -13.35
N GLU A 11 -5.63 13.27 -14.67
CA GLU A 11 -5.07 12.13 -15.40
C GLU A 11 -3.64 11.84 -14.95
N SER A 12 -2.91 12.87 -14.52
CA SER A 12 -1.53 12.75 -14.07
C SER A 12 -1.38 11.87 -12.83
N VAL A 13 -2.38 11.79 -11.94
CA VAL A 13 -2.33 10.89 -10.76
C VAL A 13 -2.90 9.50 -11.04
N LEU A 14 -3.67 9.35 -12.11
CA LEU A 14 -4.35 8.09 -12.44
C LEU A 14 -3.58 7.24 -13.45
N LEU A 15 -2.96 7.85 -14.45
CA LEU A 15 -2.43 7.13 -15.61
C LEU A 15 -0.91 6.99 -15.58
N SER A 16 -0.44 5.84 -16.01
CA SER A 16 0.94 5.57 -16.38
C SER A 16 0.99 4.78 -17.68
N ASP A 17 2.21 4.56 -18.19
CA ASP A 17 2.47 3.77 -19.39
C ASP A 17 3.00 2.38 -19.00
N ASP A 18 2.64 1.34 -19.74
CA ASP A 18 3.18 -0.01 -19.57
C ASP A 18 4.57 -0.20 -20.22
N GLY A 19 5.14 0.87 -20.79
CA GLY A 19 6.43 0.87 -21.48
C GLY A 19 6.31 0.57 -22.97
N SER A 20 5.13 0.13 -23.42
CA SER A 20 4.81 -0.10 -24.84
C SER A 20 3.87 0.96 -25.43
N GLY A 21 3.53 2.00 -24.66
CA GLY A 21 2.64 3.07 -25.06
C GLY A 21 1.20 2.88 -24.59
N ASN A 22 0.85 1.75 -23.96
CA ASN A 22 -0.53 1.49 -23.55
C ASN A 22 -0.82 2.11 -22.17
N PRO A 23 -1.98 2.76 -22.02
CA PRO A 23 -2.39 3.31 -20.73
C PRO A 23 -2.67 2.20 -19.71
N ARG A 24 -2.18 2.40 -18.50
CA ARG A 24 -2.56 1.62 -17.32
C ARG A 24 -2.77 2.55 -16.12
N LEU A 25 -3.54 2.07 -15.14
CA LEU A 25 -3.66 2.77 -13.87
C LEU A 25 -2.32 2.77 -13.12
N LYS A 26 -2.00 3.90 -12.48
CA LYS A 26 -0.89 3.97 -11.54
C LYS A 26 -1.12 3.00 -10.37
N PRO A 27 -0.04 2.45 -9.79
CA PRO A 27 -0.11 1.73 -8.53
C PRO A 27 -0.91 2.49 -7.48
N GLY A 28 -1.74 1.79 -6.70
CA GLY A 28 -2.60 2.38 -5.67
C GLY A 28 -3.90 2.99 -6.18
N ALA A 29 -3.95 3.42 -7.45
CA ALA A 29 -5.13 4.09 -8.01
C ALA A 29 -6.37 3.18 -7.99
N GLU A 30 -6.25 1.90 -8.38
CA GLU A 30 -7.40 0.99 -8.40
C GLU A 30 -8.05 0.81 -7.01
N VAL A 31 -7.22 0.64 -5.97
CA VAL A 31 -7.67 0.52 -4.59
C VAL A 31 -8.37 1.81 -4.13
N LEU A 32 -7.78 2.97 -4.46
CA LEU A 32 -8.39 4.27 -4.18
C LEU A 32 -9.76 4.42 -4.87
N LEU A 33 -9.84 4.16 -6.18
CA LEU A 33 -11.07 4.30 -6.97
C LEU A 33 -12.18 3.40 -6.44
N ARG A 34 -11.86 2.16 -6.07
CA ARG A 34 -12.82 1.24 -5.44
C ARG A 34 -13.36 1.79 -4.13
N ARG A 35 -12.53 2.39 -3.28
CA ARG A 35 -12.96 2.98 -2.00
C ARG A 35 -13.80 4.25 -2.22
N LEU A 36 -13.37 5.12 -3.14
CA LEU A 36 -14.10 6.34 -3.51
C LEU A 36 -15.49 6.04 -4.07
N ARG A 37 -15.66 4.95 -4.82
CA ARG A 37 -16.97 4.53 -5.37
C ARG A 37 -18.04 4.35 -4.30
N TYR A 38 -17.65 3.90 -3.10
CA TYR A 38 -18.58 3.64 -2.00
C TYR A 38 -18.56 4.75 -0.92
N SER A 39 -17.94 5.89 -1.21
CA SER A 39 -17.74 6.97 -0.23
C SER A 39 -18.89 7.99 -0.15
N ASN A 40 -19.87 7.92 -1.06
CA ASN A 40 -20.88 8.97 -1.30
C ASN A 40 -20.31 10.36 -1.69
N LEU A 41 -19.00 10.48 -1.90
CA LEU A 41 -18.40 11.69 -2.48
C LEU A 41 -18.79 11.81 -3.96
N ARG A 42 -18.84 13.04 -4.45
CA ARG A 42 -18.87 13.29 -5.89
C ARG A 42 -17.46 13.08 -6.44
N VAL A 43 -17.30 12.12 -7.34
CA VAL A 43 -15.97 11.77 -7.86
C VAL A 43 -15.96 11.91 -9.37
N GLY A 44 -14.92 12.55 -9.88
CA GLY A 44 -14.73 12.76 -11.30
C GLY A 44 -13.27 12.66 -11.69
N PHE A 45 -13.04 12.39 -12.96
CA PHE A 45 -11.74 12.48 -13.60
C PHE A 45 -11.67 13.73 -14.45
N CYS A 46 -10.50 14.32 -14.53
CA CYS A 46 -10.22 15.34 -15.52
C CYS A 46 -9.00 14.99 -16.36
N HIS A 47 -8.93 15.55 -17.56
CA HIS A 47 -7.73 15.53 -18.36
C HIS A 47 -7.51 16.80 -19.18
N HIS A 48 -6.27 17.00 -19.57
CA HIS A 48 -5.79 18.09 -20.41
C HIS A 48 -5.71 17.73 -21.91
N GLU A 49 -5.60 18.72 -22.81
CA GLU A 49 -5.59 18.52 -24.28
C GLU A 49 -4.40 17.67 -24.76
N ASP A 50 -3.26 17.76 -24.07
CA ASP A 50 -2.05 17.00 -24.40
C ASP A 50 -2.20 15.48 -24.20
N LEU A 51 -3.33 15.02 -23.65
CA LEU A 51 -3.59 13.61 -23.44
C LEU A 51 -3.92 12.91 -24.76
N SER A 52 -3.14 11.90 -25.11
CA SER A 52 -3.39 11.11 -26.32
C SER A 52 -4.79 10.51 -26.34
N ALA A 53 -5.39 10.37 -27.53
CA ALA A 53 -6.73 9.82 -27.70
C ALA A 53 -6.89 8.44 -27.04
N VAL A 54 -5.86 7.59 -27.09
CA VAL A 54 -5.85 6.27 -26.45
C VAL A 54 -5.95 6.40 -24.92
N LYS A 55 -5.20 7.31 -24.31
CA LYS A 55 -5.23 7.59 -22.87
C LYS A 55 -6.57 8.21 -22.45
N ALA A 56 -7.11 9.12 -23.23
CA ALA A 56 -8.41 9.74 -22.97
C ALA A 56 -9.55 8.70 -23.01
N ILE A 57 -9.58 7.82 -24.01
CA ILE A 57 -10.56 6.73 -24.11
C ILE A 57 -10.43 5.77 -22.93
N PHE A 58 -9.19 5.41 -22.54
CA PHE A 58 -8.94 4.56 -21.37
C PHE A 58 -9.46 5.20 -20.08
N LEU A 59 -9.21 6.50 -19.88
CA LEU A 59 -9.68 7.26 -18.72
C LEU A 59 -11.20 7.31 -18.65
N GLN A 60 -11.88 7.59 -19.78
CA GLN A 60 -13.33 7.61 -19.87
C GLN A 60 -13.96 6.23 -19.60
N ASN A 61 -13.37 5.16 -20.15
CA ASN A 61 -13.83 3.80 -19.88
C ASN A 61 -13.66 3.43 -18.40
N THR A 62 -12.54 3.82 -17.80
CA THR A 62 -12.29 3.64 -16.37
C THR A 62 -13.32 4.41 -15.53
N ALA A 63 -13.58 5.68 -15.85
CA ALA A 63 -14.61 6.47 -15.17
C ALA A 63 -15.97 5.78 -15.21
N ARG A 64 -16.36 5.22 -16.37
CA ARG A 64 -17.60 4.46 -16.54
C ARG A 64 -17.66 3.22 -15.65
N ILE A 65 -16.56 2.45 -15.53
CA ILE A 65 -16.48 1.26 -14.64
C ILE A 65 -16.79 1.62 -13.18
N TYR A 66 -16.27 2.76 -12.72
CA TYR A 66 -16.46 3.24 -11.36
C TYR A 66 -17.68 4.15 -11.17
N SER A 67 -18.41 4.45 -12.26
CA SER A 67 -19.56 5.38 -12.27
C SER A 67 -19.19 6.81 -11.85
N PHE A 68 -18.04 7.28 -12.32
CA PHE A 68 -17.53 8.64 -12.11
C PHE A 68 -17.73 9.53 -13.33
N SER A 69 -17.80 10.85 -13.10
CA SER A 69 -17.78 11.84 -14.18
C SER A 69 -16.40 11.88 -14.84
N CYS A 70 -16.30 12.28 -16.10
CA CYS A 70 -15.02 12.51 -16.77
C CYS A 70 -15.13 13.77 -17.64
N VAL A 71 -14.21 14.72 -17.46
CA VAL A 71 -14.23 16.02 -18.18
C VAL A 71 -12.88 16.34 -18.83
N SER A 72 -12.93 17.06 -19.94
CA SER A 72 -11.75 17.65 -20.59
C SER A 72 -11.65 19.12 -20.16
N LEU A 73 -10.46 19.56 -19.76
CA LEU A 73 -10.23 20.87 -19.14
C LEU A 73 -9.64 21.93 -20.07
N ASP A 74 -9.36 21.64 -21.35
CA ASP A 74 -8.61 22.57 -22.22
C ASP A 74 -9.29 22.92 -23.56
N ALA A 75 -10.58 22.63 -23.74
CA ALA A 75 -11.33 23.18 -24.88
C ALA A 75 -11.56 24.71 -24.71
N PRO A 76 -11.92 25.48 -25.77
CA PRO A 76 -12.52 26.81 -25.60
C PRO A 76 -13.74 26.81 -24.64
N ASP A 77 -14.32 25.63 -24.42
CA ASP A 77 -15.41 25.31 -23.49
C ASP A 77 -14.94 24.69 -22.16
N ALA A 78 -13.65 24.79 -21.78
CA ALA A 78 -13.10 24.28 -20.53
C ALA A 78 -13.90 24.73 -19.30
N LYS A 79 -14.16 26.05 -19.23
CA LYS A 79 -15.01 26.65 -18.22
C LYS A 79 -16.42 26.09 -18.28
N TYR A 80 -16.96 25.86 -19.47
CA TYR A 80 -18.29 25.29 -19.63
C TYR A 80 -18.35 23.85 -19.11
N SER A 81 -17.37 23.01 -19.47
CA SER A 81 -17.28 21.61 -19.06
C SER A 81 -17.09 21.46 -17.56
N PHE A 82 -16.20 22.26 -16.95
CA PHE A 82 -16.03 22.30 -15.52
C PHE A 82 -17.27 22.86 -14.79
N ASN A 83 -17.88 23.93 -15.29
CA ASN A 83 -19.13 24.43 -14.72
C ASN A 83 -20.28 23.40 -14.84
N GLN A 84 -20.36 22.66 -15.94
CA GLN A 84 -21.34 21.59 -16.10
C GLN A 84 -21.11 20.47 -15.08
N LEU A 85 -19.86 20.08 -14.84
CA LEU A 85 -19.52 19.14 -13.76
C LEU A 85 -20.01 19.63 -12.40
N LEU A 86 -19.79 20.90 -12.08
CA LEU A 86 -20.25 21.50 -10.82
C LEU A 86 -21.78 21.47 -10.71
N LEU A 87 -22.49 21.76 -11.80
CA LEU A 87 -23.95 21.68 -11.87
C LEU A 87 -24.44 20.25 -11.66
N ASP A 88 -23.85 19.28 -12.35
CA ASP A 88 -24.21 17.85 -12.23
C ASP A 88 -23.95 17.31 -10.82
N TRP A 89 -22.88 17.79 -10.16
CA TRP A 89 -22.58 17.41 -8.80
C TRP A 89 -23.59 17.97 -7.79
N GLY A 90 -24.22 19.11 -8.11
CA GLY A 90 -25.24 19.74 -7.28
C GLY A 90 -24.76 20.13 -5.89
N ILE A 91 -23.45 20.34 -5.72
CA ILE A 91 -22.83 20.71 -4.45
C ILE A 91 -22.48 22.19 -4.43
N ALA A 92 -22.64 22.82 -3.26
CA ALA A 92 -22.07 24.16 -3.03
C ALA A 92 -20.55 24.06 -3.23
N ARG A 93 -19.95 25.12 -3.79
CA ARG A 93 -18.57 25.13 -4.29
C ARG A 93 -17.50 24.82 -3.23
N ASP A 94 -17.88 24.73 -1.95
CA ASP A 94 -16.95 24.54 -0.84
C ASP A 94 -16.57 23.06 -0.58
N ASN A 95 -15.36 22.87 -0.06
CA ASN A 95 -14.80 21.60 0.45
C ASN A 95 -14.68 20.48 -0.61
N CYS A 96 -14.23 20.81 -1.82
CA CYS A 96 -13.85 19.83 -2.83
C CYS A 96 -12.34 19.80 -3.03
N PHE A 97 -11.83 18.65 -3.44
CA PHE A 97 -10.42 18.43 -3.71
C PHE A 97 -10.17 18.32 -5.21
N TYR A 98 -9.13 19.01 -5.68
CA TYR A 98 -8.50 18.76 -6.97
C TYR A 98 -7.17 18.06 -6.73
N VAL A 99 -6.97 16.87 -7.28
CA VAL A 99 -5.80 16.02 -6.99
C VAL A 99 -4.97 15.85 -8.26
N THR A 100 -3.72 16.28 -8.22
CA THR A 100 -2.82 16.28 -9.39
C THR A 100 -1.38 15.99 -9.01
N SER A 101 -0.58 15.44 -9.93
CA SER A 101 0.88 15.34 -9.77
C SER A 101 1.62 16.38 -10.60
N LYS A 102 0.90 17.26 -11.30
CA LYS A 102 1.45 18.35 -12.11
C LYS A 102 1.03 19.70 -11.51
N ARG A 103 1.83 20.73 -11.72
CA ARG A 103 1.42 22.12 -11.45
C ARG A 103 0.87 22.73 -12.74
N HIS A 104 -0.44 22.85 -12.83
CA HIS A 104 -1.13 23.57 -13.90
C HIS A 104 -1.57 24.94 -13.37
N ASP A 105 -0.71 25.96 -13.43
CA ASP A 105 -0.91 27.23 -12.74
C ASP A 105 -2.24 27.92 -13.09
N ALA A 106 -2.63 27.90 -14.38
CA ALA A 106 -3.86 28.54 -14.85
C ALA A 106 -5.14 27.86 -14.31
N PHE A 107 -5.24 26.53 -14.42
CA PHE A 107 -6.40 25.79 -13.93
C PHE A 107 -6.44 25.74 -12.39
N THR A 108 -5.27 25.65 -11.75
CA THR A 108 -5.16 25.68 -10.29
C THR A 108 -5.75 26.98 -9.73
N HIS A 109 -5.47 28.12 -10.36
CA HIS A 109 -6.08 29.39 -9.96
C HIS A 109 -7.61 29.38 -10.12
N GLU A 110 -8.16 28.75 -11.16
CA GLU A 110 -9.61 28.62 -11.35
C GLU A 110 -10.26 27.75 -10.25
N ILE A 111 -9.64 26.61 -9.92
CA ILE A 111 -10.04 25.73 -8.82
C ILE A 111 -10.00 26.47 -7.47
N GLN A 112 -8.94 27.23 -7.21
CA GLN A 112 -8.80 28.02 -5.99
C GLN A 112 -9.89 29.09 -5.86
N ASN A 113 -10.27 29.74 -6.97
CA ASN A 113 -11.40 30.69 -6.97
C ASN A 113 -12.75 30.03 -6.63
N GLN A 114 -12.86 28.70 -6.75
CA GLN A 114 -14.03 27.96 -6.28
C GLN A 114 -13.95 27.61 -4.78
N GLY A 115 -12.86 27.91 -4.09
CA GLY A 115 -12.64 27.51 -2.69
C GLY A 115 -12.24 26.04 -2.52
N TRP A 116 -11.79 25.38 -3.60
CA TRP A 116 -11.32 24.00 -3.59
C TRP A 116 -9.88 23.92 -3.06
N LEU A 117 -9.55 22.78 -2.44
CA LEU A 117 -8.18 22.48 -2.02
C LEU A 117 -7.45 21.72 -3.12
N THR A 118 -6.24 22.16 -3.48
CA THR A 118 -5.39 21.43 -4.41
C THR A 118 -4.49 20.46 -3.65
N VAL A 119 -4.58 19.18 -3.96
CA VAL A 119 -3.75 18.11 -3.41
C VAL A 119 -2.70 17.70 -4.44
N CYS A 120 -1.44 17.99 -4.15
CA CYS A 120 -0.31 17.64 -5.01
C CYS A 120 0.31 16.30 -4.57
N VAL A 121 0.39 15.34 -5.48
CA VAL A 121 0.94 14.00 -5.23
C VAL A 121 2.37 13.88 -5.75
N GLY A 122 3.31 13.47 -4.89
CA GLY A 122 4.69 13.15 -5.28
C GLY A 122 5.55 14.36 -5.67
N VAL A 123 5.21 15.56 -5.18
CA VAL A 123 6.02 16.77 -5.37
C VAL A 123 6.89 16.97 -4.15
N ASP A 124 8.22 17.07 -4.33
CA ASP A 124 9.17 17.28 -3.24
C ASP A 124 8.74 18.45 -2.35
N SER A 125 8.65 18.18 -1.04
CA SER A 125 8.19 19.05 0.04
C SER A 125 9.04 20.32 0.27
N GLY A 126 9.90 20.68 -0.68
CA GLY A 126 10.69 21.91 -0.69
C GLY A 126 9.89 23.18 -1.00
N SER A 127 8.60 23.06 -1.39
CA SER A 127 7.75 24.23 -1.58
C SER A 127 6.95 24.59 -0.33
N VAL A 128 7.11 25.84 0.10
CA VAL A 128 6.43 26.51 1.20
C VAL A 128 4.96 26.08 1.32
N MET A 129 4.57 25.63 2.52
CA MET A 129 3.18 25.36 2.91
C MET A 129 2.33 26.62 2.67
N ASN A 130 1.61 26.66 1.55
CA ASN A 130 0.56 27.64 1.33
C ASN A 130 -0.78 27.00 1.75
N LYS A 131 -1.69 27.78 2.34
CA LYS A 131 -2.98 27.28 2.86
C LYS A 131 -3.88 26.63 1.79
N GLU A 132 -3.55 26.82 0.52
CA GLU A 132 -4.31 26.40 -0.65
C GLU A 132 -3.80 25.07 -1.27
N PHE A 133 -2.63 24.60 -0.83
CA PHE A 133 -2.01 23.38 -1.34
C PHE A 133 -1.77 22.40 -0.20
N LEU A 134 -2.09 21.14 -0.46
CA LEU A 134 -1.77 20.03 0.41
C LEU A 134 -0.88 19.05 -0.35
N PHE A 135 0.26 18.67 0.23
CA PHE A 135 1.21 17.77 -0.40
C PHE A 135 1.08 16.39 0.24
N ILE A 136 0.94 15.36 -0.61
CA ILE A 136 1.01 13.96 -0.20
C ILE A 136 2.08 13.23 -1.02
N ASN A 137 2.75 12.25 -0.43
CA ASN A 137 3.81 11.52 -1.14
C ASN A 137 3.22 10.47 -2.07
N LYS A 138 2.21 9.74 -1.59
CA LYS A 138 1.53 8.69 -2.35
C LYS A 138 0.03 8.97 -2.49
N LEU A 139 -0.57 8.48 -3.58
CA LEU A 139 -1.99 8.72 -3.88
C LEU A 139 -2.91 8.07 -2.82
N GLU A 140 -2.47 6.98 -2.20
CA GLU A 140 -3.19 6.26 -1.15
C GLU A 140 -3.41 7.12 0.12
N GLU A 141 -2.55 8.11 0.36
CA GLU A 141 -2.68 9.06 1.47
C GLU A 141 -3.86 10.03 1.29
N LEU A 142 -4.42 10.12 0.07
CA LEU A 142 -5.59 10.95 -0.20
C LEU A 142 -6.77 10.58 0.69
N LEU A 143 -7.02 9.28 0.91
CA LEU A 143 -8.11 8.82 1.76
C LEU A 143 -7.89 9.22 3.22
N ILE A 144 -6.65 9.14 3.71
CA ILE A 144 -6.31 9.58 5.06
C ILE A 144 -6.57 11.09 5.20
N THR A 145 -6.22 11.86 4.18
CA THR A 145 -6.45 13.30 4.14
C THR A 145 -7.94 13.62 4.17
N VAL A 146 -8.73 12.98 3.30
CA VAL A 146 -10.20 13.12 3.25
C VAL A 146 -10.82 12.75 4.60
N CYS A 147 -10.47 11.59 5.16
CA CYS A 147 -10.97 11.14 6.46
C CYS A 147 -10.59 12.11 7.59
N SER A 148 -9.36 12.64 7.57
CA SER A 148 -8.89 13.59 8.59
C SER A 148 -9.71 14.89 8.59
N LEU A 149 -10.03 15.44 7.41
CA LEU A 149 -10.85 16.64 7.32
C LEU A 149 -12.31 16.36 7.69
N SER A 150 -12.89 15.29 7.18
CA SER A 150 -14.25 14.88 7.56
C SER A 150 -14.37 14.65 9.06
N LYS A 151 -13.35 14.08 9.71
CA LYS A 151 -13.33 13.88 11.16
C LYS A 151 -13.26 15.18 11.96
N LYS A 152 -12.60 16.22 11.43
CA LYS A 152 -12.56 17.55 12.06
C LYS A 152 -13.92 18.24 12.01
N ASP A 153 -14.66 18.06 10.91
CA ASP A 153 -16.02 18.61 10.76
C ASP A 153 -17.08 17.81 11.54
N HIS A 154 -16.84 16.51 11.72
CA HIS A 154 -17.70 15.58 12.45
C HIS A 154 -16.98 14.98 13.68
N PRO A 155 -16.75 15.78 14.75
CA PRO A 155 -16.06 15.32 15.96
C PRO A 155 -16.81 14.20 16.70
N GLU A 156 -18.12 14.04 16.46
CA GLU A 156 -18.97 12.96 16.96
C GLU A 156 -18.74 11.62 16.25
N CYS A 157 -18.26 11.63 15.00
CA CYS A 157 -18.10 10.42 14.20
C CYS A 157 -16.99 9.51 14.79
N CYS A 158 -17.32 8.28 15.18
CA CYS A 158 -16.30 7.38 15.72
C CYS A 158 -15.39 6.86 14.59
N MET A 159 -14.10 7.15 14.69
CA MET A 159 -13.08 6.68 13.74
C MET A 159 -12.44 5.41 14.27
N ILE A 160 -12.68 4.29 13.57
CA ILE A 160 -12.20 2.95 13.92
C ILE A 160 -11.56 2.35 12.65
N ASP A 161 -10.26 2.06 12.61
CA ASP A 161 -9.24 2.46 13.58
C ASP A 161 -8.80 3.93 13.44
N PRO A 162 -8.16 4.52 14.46
CA PRO A 162 -7.57 5.85 14.36
C PRO A 162 -6.55 5.97 13.21
N LEU A 163 -6.56 7.09 12.48
CA LEU A 163 -5.69 7.29 11.31
C LEU A 163 -4.20 7.26 11.64
N ASN A 164 -3.81 7.65 12.86
CA ASN A 164 -2.42 7.55 13.32
C ASN A 164 -1.94 6.10 13.43
N ASN A 165 -2.84 5.13 13.59
CA ASN A 165 -2.51 3.71 13.58
C ASN A 165 -2.45 3.15 12.15
N ILE A 166 -3.29 3.69 11.25
CA ILE A 166 -3.40 3.22 9.86
C ILE A 166 -2.29 3.81 8.99
N TYR A 167 -1.94 5.08 9.17
CA TYR A 167 -1.03 5.82 8.30
C TYR A 167 0.36 5.16 8.17
N PRO A 168 1.01 4.68 9.24
CA PRO A 168 2.27 3.95 9.13
C PRO A 168 2.19 2.69 8.26
N LEU A 169 1.01 2.07 8.15
CA LEU A 169 0.80 0.83 7.37
C LEU A 169 0.71 1.09 5.85
N LEU A 170 0.75 2.35 5.42
CA LEU A 170 0.82 2.72 3.99
C LEU A 170 2.25 2.73 3.44
N ASP A 171 3.24 2.49 4.28
CA ASP A 171 4.64 2.50 3.89
C ASP A 171 5.39 1.29 4.44
N ARG A 172 6.07 0.56 3.56
CA ARG A 172 6.80 -0.66 3.95
C ARG A 172 7.91 -0.39 4.96
N TYR A 173 8.61 0.75 4.85
CA TYR A 173 9.65 1.11 5.81
C TYR A 173 9.04 1.38 7.19
N ASN A 174 7.95 2.14 7.25
CA ASN A 174 7.25 2.42 8.50
C ASN A 174 6.69 1.15 9.14
N ILE A 175 6.20 0.19 8.34
CA ILE A 175 5.84 -1.14 8.83
C ILE A 175 7.04 -1.81 9.49
N GLN A 176 8.21 -1.85 8.84
CA GLN A 176 9.39 -2.47 9.45
C GLN A 176 9.79 -1.78 10.76
N GLN A 177 9.71 -0.44 10.83
CA GLN A 177 9.97 0.32 12.05
C GLN A 177 8.99 -0.04 13.18
N LEU A 178 7.70 -0.19 12.87
CA LEU A 178 6.71 -0.63 13.86
C LEU A 178 7.02 -2.04 14.40
N LEU A 179 7.42 -2.96 13.51
CA LEU A 179 7.72 -4.34 13.88
C LEU A 179 8.96 -4.48 14.77
N LEU A 180 9.86 -3.48 14.81
CA LEU A 180 10.98 -3.47 15.77
C LEU A 180 10.48 -3.46 17.22
N GLY A 181 9.31 -2.86 17.48
CA GLY A 181 8.68 -2.85 18.80
C GLY A 181 8.25 -4.23 19.31
N LEU A 182 8.15 -5.25 18.43
CA LEU A 182 7.85 -6.63 18.85
C LEU A 182 8.87 -7.18 19.86
N GLN A 183 10.10 -6.66 19.83
CA GLN A 183 11.15 -7.06 20.76
C GLN A 183 10.78 -6.77 22.22
N GLU A 184 9.97 -5.73 22.46
CA GLU A 184 9.49 -5.33 23.79
C GLU A 184 8.44 -6.30 24.35
N LEU A 185 7.79 -7.08 23.48
CA LEU A 185 6.78 -8.07 23.86
C LEU A 185 7.39 -9.43 24.22
N ASN A 186 8.69 -9.61 24.01
CA ASN A 186 9.35 -10.89 24.29
C ASN A 186 9.45 -11.14 25.79
N MET A 187 8.83 -12.23 26.22
CA MET A 187 8.92 -12.74 27.58
C MET A 187 10.10 -13.70 27.71
N LYS A 188 10.76 -13.72 28.87
CA LYS A 188 11.77 -14.74 29.17
C LYS A 188 11.10 -16.12 29.09
N ASP A 189 11.77 -17.08 28.45
CA ASP A 189 11.37 -18.49 28.27
C ASP A 189 10.33 -18.79 27.16
N HIS A 190 9.98 -17.82 26.30
CA HIS A 190 9.12 -18.04 25.12
C HIS A 190 9.88 -17.89 23.80
N CYS A 191 9.34 -18.45 22.71
CA CYS A 191 9.88 -18.24 21.36
C CYS A 191 9.93 -16.73 21.05
N ARG A 192 11.02 -16.28 20.43
CA ARG A 192 11.24 -14.86 20.19
C ARG A 192 10.35 -14.38 19.04
N LEU A 193 9.52 -13.38 19.30
CA LEU A 193 8.78 -12.63 18.30
C LEU A 193 9.62 -11.44 17.82
N ARG A 194 9.82 -11.32 16.50
CA ARG A 194 10.68 -10.27 15.93
C ARG A 194 10.28 -9.81 14.54
N ALA A 195 10.76 -8.62 14.19
CA ALA A 195 10.90 -8.23 12.79
C ALA A 195 12.03 -9.01 12.10
N PRO A 196 11.94 -9.24 10.77
CA PRO A 196 13.08 -9.64 9.97
C PRO A 196 14.13 -8.52 9.97
N HIS A 197 15.40 -8.87 9.82
CA HIS A 197 16.41 -7.84 9.56
C HIS A 197 16.10 -7.12 8.26
N PHE A 198 16.32 -5.81 8.20
CA PHE A 198 16.01 -5.03 7.02
C PHE A 198 16.91 -3.79 6.86
N LEU A 199 17.00 -3.31 5.63
CA LEU A 199 17.69 -2.08 5.25
C LEU A 199 16.86 -1.34 4.19
N LYS A 200 16.60 -0.06 4.40
CA LYS A 200 16.02 0.80 3.37
C LYS A 200 17.14 1.26 2.43
N ILE A 201 16.91 1.18 1.13
CA ILE A 201 17.79 1.71 0.12
C ILE A 201 17.05 2.67 -0.81
N ASP A 202 17.72 3.74 -1.18
CA ASP A 202 17.27 4.67 -2.21
C ASP A 202 18.07 4.49 -3.53
N ASN A 203 19.17 3.71 -3.49
CA ASN A 203 20.01 3.35 -4.66
C ASN A 203 20.77 2.03 -4.43
N PHE A 204 20.85 1.15 -5.44
CA PHE A 204 21.64 -0.10 -5.38
C PHE A 204 23.14 0.11 -5.57
N HIS A 205 23.56 1.28 -6.07
CA HIS A 205 24.95 1.59 -6.39
C HIS A 205 25.66 2.41 -5.31
N GLU A 206 25.13 2.46 -4.09
CA GLU A 206 25.81 3.12 -2.97
C GLU A 206 27.14 2.41 -2.66
N PRO A 207 28.28 3.14 -2.60
CA PRO A 207 29.60 2.54 -2.40
C PRO A 207 29.72 1.73 -1.10
N ASN A 208 29.00 2.13 -0.06
CA ASN A 208 28.99 1.53 1.27
C ASN A 208 27.85 0.51 1.47
N LEU A 209 27.10 0.15 0.43
CA LEU A 209 25.97 -0.79 0.55
C LEU A 209 26.40 -2.11 1.20
N ARG A 210 27.61 -2.59 0.91
CA ARG A 210 28.13 -3.85 1.48
C ARG A 210 28.32 -3.76 3.00
N ASP A 211 28.81 -2.62 3.48
CA ASP A 211 29.01 -2.37 4.91
C ASP A 211 27.65 -2.21 5.60
N GLN A 212 26.73 -1.46 4.98
CA GLN A 212 25.36 -1.30 5.47
C GLN A 212 24.61 -2.65 5.58
N LEU A 213 24.78 -3.55 4.61
CA LEU A 213 24.21 -4.89 4.68
C LEU A 213 24.75 -5.67 5.89
N SER A 214 26.05 -5.58 6.15
CA SER A 214 26.67 -6.22 7.30
C SER A 214 26.19 -5.62 8.62
N GLU A 215 26.11 -4.29 8.72
CA GLU A 215 25.61 -3.57 9.90
C GLU A 215 24.13 -3.88 10.18
N ALA A 216 23.34 -4.07 9.13
CA ALA A 216 21.94 -4.47 9.22
C ALA A 216 21.74 -5.98 9.48
N ASN A 217 22.81 -6.78 9.65
CA ASN A 217 22.77 -8.24 9.80
C ASN A 217 22.04 -8.96 8.64
N LEU A 218 22.14 -8.43 7.42
CA LEU A 218 21.54 -9.05 6.24
C LEU A 218 22.52 -10.04 5.59
N SER A 219 22.05 -11.27 5.40
CA SER A 219 22.79 -12.33 4.71
C SER A 219 21.99 -12.88 3.53
N PHE A 220 22.68 -13.46 2.54
CA PHE A 220 22.02 -13.96 1.33
C PHE A 220 21.39 -15.35 1.51
N PRO A 221 20.16 -15.57 0.98
CA PRO A 221 19.48 -14.69 0.04
C PRO A 221 18.73 -13.53 0.70
N ILE A 222 18.58 -12.42 -0.04
CA ILE A 222 17.90 -11.20 0.43
C ILE A 222 16.66 -10.96 -0.42
N ILE A 223 15.52 -10.72 0.24
CA ILE A 223 14.28 -10.31 -0.41
C ILE A 223 14.33 -8.79 -0.65
N VAL A 224 14.17 -8.37 -1.90
CA VAL A 224 14.02 -6.98 -2.29
C VAL A 224 12.54 -6.66 -2.44
N LYS A 225 12.00 -5.81 -1.55
CA LYS A 225 10.61 -5.39 -1.51
C LYS A 225 10.51 -3.89 -1.84
N PRO A 226 10.30 -3.52 -3.11
CA PRO A 226 9.98 -2.14 -3.45
C PRO A 226 8.62 -1.70 -2.89
N GLN A 227 8.40 -0.39 -2.85
CA GLN A 227 7.13 0.19 -2.42
C GLN A 227 5.95 -0.24 -3.31
N ILE A 228 6.22 -0.52 -4.57
CA ILE A 228 5.23 -0.86 -5.59
C ILE A 228 5.57 -2.23 -6.17
N ALA A 229 4.55 -3.03 -6.50
CA ALA A 229 4.59 -4.42 -6.98
C ALA A 229 5.81 -4.82 -7.84
N CYS A 230 6.17 -6.10 -7.70
CA CYS A 230 7.37 -6.81 -8.20
C CYS A 230 8.52 -6.81 -7.18
N GLY A 231 8.82 -7.96 -6.60
CA GLY A 231 9.99 -8.16 -5.75
C GLY A 231 11.08 -8.95 -6.46
N ALA A 232 12.24 -9.03 -5.81
CA ALA A 232 13.32 -9.90 -6.25
C ALA A 232 13.87 -10.68 -5.06
N LEU A 233 14.35 -11.89 -5.32
CA LEU A 233 15.19 -12.63 -4.39
C LEU A 233 16.60 -12.65 -4.96
N VAL A 234 17.53 -12.09 -4.20
CA VAL A 234 18.93 -11.92 -4.57
C VAL A 234 19.78 -12.92 -3.80
N PHE A 235 20.70 -13.61 -4.48
CA PHE A 235 21.53 -14.67 -3.89
C PHE A 235 22.98 -14.26 -3.64
N LYS A 236 23.46 -13.21 -4.31
CA LYS A 236 24.80 -12.64 -4.17
C LYS A 236 24.79 -11.14 -4.45
N PHE A 237 25.84 -10.44 -4.02
CA PHE A 237 25.92 -8.98 -4.11
C PHE A 237 25.88 -8.47 -5.57
N GLU A 238 26.45 -9.22 -6.49
CA GLU A 238 26.52 -8.85 -7.91
C GLU A 238 25.13 -8.79 -8.57
N ASP A 239 24.17 -9.59 -8.08
CA ASP A 239 22.81 -9.64 -8.62
C ASP A 239 22.06 -8.31 -8.46
N PHE A 240 22.44 -7.44 -7.51
CA PHE A 240 21.81 -6.12 -7.36
C PHE A 240 21.95 -5.27 -8.61
N LYS A 241 22.98 -5.51 -9.44
CA LYS A 241 23.17 -4.82 -10.72
C LYS A 241 22.26 -5.37 -11.83
N GLU A 242 21.71 -6.55 -11.65
CA GLU A 242 20.89 -7.25 -12.65
C GLU A 242 19.39 -7.05 -12.43
N ILE A 243 18.98 -6.63 -11.22
CA ILE A 243 17.58 -6.39 -10.91
C ILE A 243 17.15 -4.97 -11.31
N CYS A 244 15.96 -4.87 -11.91
CA CYS A 244 15.32 -3.60 -12.23
C CYS A 244 14.01 -3.51 -11.43
N VAL A 245 14.13 -3.14 -10.15
CA VAL A 245 13.00 -2.89 -9.26
C VAL A 245 12.90 -1.40 -8.95
N PRO A 246 11.68 -0.86 -8.78
CA PRO A 246 11.52 0.56 -8.49
C PRO A 246 12.08 0.91 -7.10
N LEU A 247 12.75 2.05 -7.00
CA LEU A 247 13.27 2.59 -5.75
C LEU A 247 12.35 3.71 -5.22
N PRO A 248 12.28 3.94 -3.90
CA PRO A 248 13.02 3.23 -2.84
C PRO A 248 12.52 1.81 -2.57
N ALA A 249 13.39 0.97 -2.01
CA ALA A 249 13.09 -0.42 -1.68
C ALA A 249 13.59 -0.82 -0.30
N ILE A 250 12.99 -1.88 0.25
CA ILE A 250 13.44 -2.55 1.47
C ILE A 250 14.18 -3.83 1.09
N LEU A 251 15.42 -3.95 1.50
CA LEU A 251 16.15 -5.20 1.57
C LEU A 251 15.75 -5.89 2.87
N GLN A 252 15.23 -7.11 2.80
CA GLN A 252 14.75 -7.86 3.95
C GLN A 252 15.40 -9.24 3.98
N GLU A 253 15.73 -9.70 5.18
CA GLU A 253 16.17 -11.07 5.46
C GLU A 253 15.22 -12.10 4.83
N TYR A 254 15.79 -13.08 4.12
CA TYR A 254 15.08 -14.30 3.80
C TYR A 254 15.20 -15.28 4.98
N VAL A 255 14.08 -15.75 5.49
CA VAL A 255 14.03 -16.68 6.62
C VAL A 255 13.60 -18.05 6.10
N ASP A 256 14.36 -19.10 6.41
CA ASP A 256 13.94 -20.48 6.13
C ASP A 256 12.83 -20.90 7.11
N HIS A 257 11.72 -21.42 6.57
CA HIS A 257 10.44 -21.48 7.26
C HIS A 257 9.57 -22.69 6.87
N GLY A 258 10.19 -23.78 6.43
CA GLY A 258 9.49 -25.02 6.09
C GLY A 258 8.54 -24.89 4.92
N SER A 259 8.70 -23.83 4.11
CA SER A 259 7.77 -23.46 3.05
C SER A 259 6.33 -23.23 3.54
N LEU A 260 6.15 -22.84 4.81
CA LEU A 260 4.86 -22.58 5.43
C LEU A 260 4.76 -21.15 5.97
N ILE A 261 3.74 -20.42 5.54
CA ILE A 261 3.41 -19.11 6.08
C ILE A 261 2.11 -19.18 6.87
N PHE A 262 2.13 -18.63 8.08
CA PHE A 262 0.94 -18.44 8.89
C PHE A 262 0.36 -17.08 8.55
N LYS A 263 -0.93 -17.02 8.30
CA LYS A 263 -1.66 -15.78 8.12
C LYS A 263 -2.65 -15.65 9.24
N PHE A 264 -2.38 -14.77 10.19
CA PHE A 264 -3.38 -14.41 11.18
C PHE A 264 -4.23 -13.24 10.68
N TYR A 265 -5.42 -13.17 11.27
CA TYR A 265 -6.42 -12.16 11.01
C TYR A 265 -6.99 -11.70 12.34
N VAL A 266 -6.71 -10.45 12.71
CA VAL A 266 -7.18 -9.87 13.98
C VAL A 266 -8.42 -8.99 13.77
N LEU A 267 -9.46 -9.22 14.56
CA LEU A 267 -10.67 -8.40 14.64
C LEU A 267 -11.05 -8.14 16.10
N GLY A 268 -10.63 -6.99 16.62
CA GLY A 268 -10.73 -6.68 18.04
C GLY A 268 -9.97 -7.72 18.85
N ASN A 269 -10.68 -8.47 19.70
CA ASN A 269 -10.10 -9.53 20.52
C ASN A 269 -10.09 -10.92 19.84
N ASN A 270 -10.68 -11.04 18.64
CA ASN A 270 -10.71 -12.30 17.91
C ASN A 270 -9.48 -12.43 17.02
N VAL A 271 -8.84 -13.59 17.04
CA VAL A 271 -7.71 -13.94 16.18
C VAL A 271 -8.07 -15.20 15.41
N PHE A 272 -8.06 -15.10 14.09
CA PHE A 272 -8.19 -16.25 13.19
C PHE A 272 -6.84 -16.54 12.55
N HIS A 273 -6.62 -17.75 12.05
CA HIS A 273 -5.40 -18.07 11.31
C HIS A 273 -5.65 -19.04 10.17
N ALA A 274 -4.78 -18.97 9.16
CA ALA A 274 -4.70 -19.93 8.08
C ALA A 274 -3.23 -20.25 7.77
N VAL A 275 -2.95 -21.52 7.52
CA VAL A 275 -1.61 -21.98 7.13
C VAL A 275 -1.58 -22.15 5.62
N LYS A 276 -0.56 -21.60 4.96
CA LYS A 276 -0.42 -21.65 3.50
C LYS A 276 0.96 -22.12 3.10
N LYS A 277 1.03 -22.77 1.94
CA LYS A 277 2.31 -23.00 1.26
C LYS A 277 2.93 -21.66 0.88
N SER A 278 4.23 -21.56 1.07
CA SER A 278 5.07 -20.38 0.87
C SER A 278 6.30 -20.74 0.03
N MET A 279 7.28 -19.83 -0.04
CA MET A 279 8.54 -20.03 -0.75
C MET A 279 9.38 -21.15 -0.10
N PRO A 280 10.06 -21.99 -0.90
CA PRO A 280 10.98 -23.02 -0.40
C PRO A 280 12.13 -22.45 0.41
N ASN A 281 12.77 -23.27 1.25
CA ASN A 281 14.00 -22.83 1.94
C ASN A 281 15.12 -22.43 0.94
N ALA A 282 16.04 -21.60 1.41
CA ALA A 282 17.08 -20.95 0.63
C ALA A 282 17.97 -21.94 -0.12
N SER A 283 18.21 -23.13 0.43
CA SER A 283 18.97 -24.21 -0.21
C SER A 283 18.31 -24.66 -1.52
N PHE A 284 17.00 -24.88 -1.52
CA PHE A 284 16.24 -25.23 -2.72
C PHE A 284 16.25 -24.09 -3.73
N LEU A 285 16.00 -22.86 -3.27
CA LEU A 285 15.98 -21.67 -4.13
C LEU A 285 17.34 -21.39 -4.79
N LYS A 286 18.45 -21.56 -4.06
CA LYS A 286 19.82 -21.46 -4.58
C LYS A 286 20.07 -22.50 -5.66
N SER A 287 19.73 -23.76 -5.41
CA SER A 287 19.90 -24.83 -6.40
C SER A 287 19.11 -24.58 -7.69
N SER A 288 17.87 -24.08 -7.57
CA SER A 288 17.04 -23.72 -8.73
C SER A 288 17.62 -22.52 -9.48
N SER A 289 18.12 -21.51 -8.76
CA SER A 289 18.80 -20.36 -9.37
C SER A 289 20.07 -20.79 -10.11
N GLU A 290 20.91 -21.64 -9.51
CA GLU A 290 22.13 -22.17 -10.14
C GLU A 290 21.84 -22.93 -11.43
N GLN A 291 20.80 -23.78 -11.44
CA GLN A 291 20.34 -24.46 -12.65
C GLN A 291 19.84 -23.49 -13.73
N ALA A 292 19.28 -22.35 -13.34
CA ALA A 292 18.83 -21.28 -14.23
C ALA A 292 19.93 -20.26 -14.58
N GLY A 293 21.20 -20.56 -14.28
CA GLY A 293 22.35 -19.70 -14.59
C GLY A 293 22.73 -18.71 -13.48
N SER A 294 22.41 -19.01 -12.22
CA SER A 294 22.74 -18.23 -11.02
C SER A 294 22.27 -16.77 -11.06
N LYS A 295 21.01 -16.58 -11.50
CA LYS A 295 20.35 -15.27 -11.60
C LYS A 295 19.41 -15.00 -10.42
N PRO A 296 19.16 -13.73 -10.08
CA PRO A 296 18.12 -13.39 -9.11
C PRO A 296 16.75 -13.89 -9.58
N ILE A 297 15.89 -14.27 -8.63
CA ILE A 297 14.51 -14.65 -8.94
C ILE A 297 13.64 -13.39 -8.87
N ILE A 298 13.09 -12.99 -10.01
CA ILE A 298 12.11 -11.90 -10.08
C ILE A 298 10.71 -12.48 -9.91
N PHE A 299 9.90 -11.88 -9.04
CA PHE A 299 8.54 -12.32 -8.82
C PHE A 299 7.58 -11.13 -8.70
N ASP A 300 6.35 -11.32 -9.16
CA ASP A 300 5.29 -10.35 -8.97
C ASP A 300 4.61 -10.60 -7.63
N SER A 301 4.74 -9.67 -6.68
CA SER A 301 4.15 -9.78 -5.34
C SER A 301 2.61 -9.81 -5.35
N LEU A 302 1.98 -9.42 -6.47
CA LEU A 302 0.52 -9.52 -6.67
C LEU A 302 0.11 -10.84 -7.32
N LYS A 303 1.07 -11.62 -7.84
CA LYS A 303 0.86 -12.98 -8.36
C LYS A 303 1.41 -14.01 -7.38
N SER A 304 1.28 -15.29 -7.73
CA SER A 304 1.87 -16.37 -6.95
C SER A 304 3.39 -16.20 -6.89
N LEU A 305 3.92 -16.03 -5.67
CA LEU A 305 5.33 -16.27 -5.36
C LEU A 305 5.71 -17.70 -5.79
N PRO A 306 7.01 -18.01 -5.98
CA PRO A 306 7.44 -19.41 -6.09
C PRO A 306 6.89 -20.18 -4.88
N VAL A 307 5.98 -21.13 -5.10
CA VAL A 307 5.40 -21.94 -4.01
C VAL A 307 6.07 -23.30 -4.02
N ALA A 308 6.39 -23.81 -2.84
CA ALA A 308 6.99 -25.13 -2.72
C ALA A 308 6.12 -26.25 -3.32
N THR A 309 6.79 -27.17 -4.03
CA THR A 309 6.18 -28.41 -4.52
C THR A 309 5.98 -29.41 -3.37
N ASP A 310 5.16 -30.44 -3.58
CA ASP A 310 4.90 -31.45 -2.54
C ASP A 310 6.18 -32.19 -2.09
N ASP A 311 7.18 -32.33 -2.98
CA ASP A 311 8.46 -32.96 -2.64
C ASP A 311 9.33 -32.10 -1.71
N GLN A 312 9.17 -30.77 -1.78
CA GLN A 312 9.90 -29.80 -0.96
C GLN A 312 9.31 -29.64 0.46
N PHE A 313 8.22 -30.36 0.76
CA PHE A 313 7.43 -30.25 1.99
C PHE A 313 7.86 -31.21 3.12
N SER A 314 8.83 -32.10 2.84
CA SER A 314 8.99 -33.35 3.61
C SER A 314 9.78 -33.24 4.92
N VAL A 315 10.15 -32.04 5.39
CA VAL A 315 10.95 -31.87 6.61
C VAL A 315 10.45 -30.66 7.38
N GLY A 316 9.72 -30.86 8.49
CA GLY A 316 9.33 -29.75 9.38
C GLY A 316 7.92 -29.83 9.97
N ARG A 317 7.54 -30.97 10.56
CA ARG A 317 6.38 -31.00 11.47
C ARG A 317 6.82 -30.52 12.85
N LEU A 318 6.52 -29.27 13.19
CA LEU A 318 6.38 -28.86 14.59
C LEU A 318 5.00 -28.22 14.77
N GLN A 319 4.14 -28.97 15.43
CA GLN A 319 2.82 -28.54 15.88
C GLN A 319 3.04 -27.74 17.16
N ALA A 320 3.21 -26.43 17.02
CA ALA A 320 3.29 -25.50 18.15
C ALA A 320 1.91 -24.87 18.38
N ASP A 321 1.43 -24.90 19.62
CA ASP A 321 0.28 -24.12 20.07
C ASP A 321 0.69 -22.63 20.04
N ILE A 322 0.06 -21.83 19.17
CA ILE A 322 0.37 -20.39 19.00
C ILE A 322 -0.78 -19.54 19.53
N GLN A 323 -0.47 -18.65 20.47
CA GLN A 323 -1.33 -17.55 20.93
C GLN A 323 -0.75 -16.21 20.41
N SER A 324 -1.45 -15.55 19.46
CA SER A 324 -1.19 -14.21 18.84
C SER A 324 0.14 -14.07 18.04
N LEU A 325 0.35 -13.31 16.95
CA LEU A 325 -0.25 -12.10 16.29
C LEU A 325 -0.03 -12.22 14.73
N ASP A 326 -0.19 -11.18 13.89
CA ASP A 326 -0.35 -11.24 12.40
C ASP A 326 0.87 -11.57 11.49
N VAL A 327 0.62 -12.41 10.46
CA VAL A 327 1.51 -12.98 9.42
C VAL A 327 2.91 -13.42 9.87
N ASP A 328 2.98 -14.57 10.55
CA ASP A 328 4.22 -15.16 11.04
C ASP A 328 4.84 -16.14 10.03
N LEU A 329 6.16 -16.11 9.96
CA LEU A 329 6.99 -17.25 9.61
C LEU A 329 7.63 -17.81 10.88
N ILE A 330 7.66 -19.13 11.02
CA ILE A 330 8.44 -19.79 12.07
C ILE A 330 9.80 -20.12 11.47
N GLN A 331 10.86 -19.51 11.98
CA GLN A 331 12.22 -19.75 11.53
C GLN A 331 12.68 -21.16 11.94
N GLU A 332 13.14 -21.97 10.99
CA GLU A 332 13.49 -23.37 11.25
C GLU A 332 14.65 -23.54 12.24
N ASP A 333 15.72 -22.76 12.11
CA ASP A 333 16.93 -22.94 12.90
C ASP A 333 16.78 -22.48 14.36
N THR A 334 16.07 -21.37 14.57
CA THR A 334 15.96 -20.70 15.88
C THR A 334 14.64 -20.95 16.58
N GLY A 335 13.59 -21.30 15.84
CA GLY A 335 12.21 -21.30 16.35
C GLY A 335 11.63 -19.90 16.56
N ASP A 336 12.32 -18.83 16.11
CA ASP A 336 11.81 -17.46 16.18
C ASP A 336 10.55 -17.30 15.32
N HIS A 337 9.58 -16.56 15.84
CA HIS A 337 8.43 -16.08 15.07
C HIS A 337 8.79 -14.75 14.41
N VAL A 338 8.86 -14.74 13.08
CA VAL A 338 9.27 -13.58 12.29
C VAL A 338 8.07 -13.01 11.55
N ILE A 339 7.70 -11.78 11.89
CA ILE A 339 6.58 -11.07 11.22
C ILE A 339 7.08 -10.41 9.95
N VAL A 340 6.73 -10.96 8.79
CA VAL A 340 7.32 -10.52 7.50
C VAL A 340 6.50 -9.49 6.74
N ASP A 341 5.22 -9.34 7.09
CA ASP A 341 4.28 -8.43 6.44
C ASP A 341 3.14 -8.05 7.39
N LEU A 342 2.60 -6.85 7.27
CA LEU A 342 1.48 -6.38 8.08
C LEU A 342 0.51 -5.61 7.18
N ASN A 343 -0.77 -5.98 7.22
CA ASN A 343 -1.79 -5.43 6.33
C ASN A 343 -2.97 -4.89 7.14
N TYR A 344 -3.39 -3.65 6.87
CA TYR A 344 -4.61 -3.09 7.46
C TYR A 344 -5.85 -3.58 6.72
N LEU A 345 -6.77 -4.22 7.44
CA LEU A 345 -8.03 -4.75 6.94
C LEU A 345 -7.84 -5.59 5.65
N PRO A 346 -7.14 -6.74 5.75
CA PRO A 346 -6.91 -7.64 4.62
C PRO A 346 -8.23 -8.27 4.12
N SER A 347 -8.18 -9.14 3.11
CA SER A 347 -9.40 -9.69 2.49
C SER A 347 -10.18 -10.69 3.33
N PHE A 348 -9.63 -11.23 4.43
CA PHE A 348 -10.21 -12.32 5.23
C PHE A 348 -10.66 -13.57 4.45
N LYS A 349 -10.23 -13.74 3.18
CA LYS A 349 -10.70 -14.80 2.27
C LYS A 349 -10.46 -16.24 2.75
N GLU A 350 -9.57 -16.43 3.72
CA GLU A 350 -9.31 -17.74 4.35
C GLU A 350 -10.13 -17.97 5.64
N VAL A 351 -10.94 -16.98 6.07
CA VAL A 351 -11.81 -17.07 7.25
C VAL A 351 -13.27 -17.14 6.77
N PRO A 352 -14.09 -18.09 7.24
CA PRO A 352 -15.50 -18.15 6.86
C PRO A 352 -16.25 -16.88 7.25
N ASP A 353 -17.14 -16.41 6.37
CA ASP A 353 -18.00 -15.24 6.64
C ASP A 353 -18.87 -15.43 7.89
N THR A 354 -19.24 -16.67 8.20
CA THR A 354 -19.98 -17.03 9.42
C THR A 354 -19.23 -16.69 10.70
N ASP A 355 -17.91 -16.56 10.63
CA ASP A 355 -17.06 -16.23 11.78
C ASP A 355 -16.54 -14.79 11.67
N ALA A 356 -16.06 -14.39 10.49
CA ALA A 356 -15.45 -13.08 10.26
C ALA A 356 -16.45 -11.92 10.40
N ILE A 357 -17.66 -12.06 9.84
CA ILE A 357 -18.65 -10.97 9.85
C ILE A 357 -19.16 -10.67 11.28
N PRO A 358 -19.54 -11.67 12.11
CA PRO A 358 -19.90 -11.42 13.50
C PRO A 358 -18.75 -10.83 14.33
N ALA A 359 -17.51 -11.32 14.13
CA ALA A 359 -16.35 -10.79 14.81
C ALA A 359 -16.07 -9.33 14.44
N PHE A 360 -16.17 -8.98 13.15
CA PHE A 360 -16.02 -7.62 12.67
C PHE A 360 -17.04 -6.66 13.30
N TRP A 361 -18.32 -7.08 13.33
CA TRP A 361 -19.38 -6.30 13.96
C TRP A 361 -19.15 -6.11 15.47
N THR A 362 -18.68 -7.16 16.15
CA THR A 362 -18.36 -7.12 17.58
C THR A 362 -17.19 -6.18 17.85
N ALA A 363 -16.15 -6.19 17.01
CA ALA A 363 -15.02 -5.28 17.12
C ALA A 363 -15.45 -3.82 16.96
N ILE A 364 -16.27 -3.50 15.95
CA ILE A 364 -16.80 -2.14 15.75
C ILE A 364 -17.61 -1.67 16.97
N LYS A 365 -18.53 -2.51 17.46
CA LYS A 365 -19.34 -2.18 18.63
C LYS A 365 -18.48 -1.91 19.86
N SER A 366 -17.54 -2.80 20.14
CA SER A 366 -16.67 -2.71 21.31
C SER A 366 -15.80 -1.44 21.24
N ALA A 367 -15.22 -1.14 20.08
CA ALA A 367 -14.42 0.08 19.88
C ALA A 367 -15.27 1.36 19.99
N HIS A 368 -16.53 1.32 19.54
CA HIS A 368 -17.46 2.43 19.70
C HIS A 368 -17.85 2.65 21.18
N GLU A 369 -18.11 1.58 21.93
CA GLU A 369 -18.46 1.63 23.35
C GLU A 369 -17.30 2.12 24.22
N ALA A 370 -16.08 1.61 23.98
CA ALA A 370 -14.87 2.03 24.70
C ALA A 370 -14.58 3.54 24.56
N ARG A 371 -15.00 4.15 23.45
CA ARG A 371 -14.89 5.60 23.22
C ARG A 371 -15.96 6.42 23.93
N LYS A 372 -17.09 5.83 24.34
CA LYS A 372 -18.08 6.55 25.17
C LYS A 372 -17.66 6.63 26.63
N THR A 373 -16.81 5.71 27.07
CA THR A 373 -16.34 5.62 28.46
C THR A 373 -15.06 6.40 28.74
N ASN A 374 -14.34 6.83 27.69
CA ASN A 374 -13.16 7.71 27.73
C ASN A 374 -13.53 9.10 27.21
#